data_AF-A0AA88YCS4-F1
#
_entry.id   AF-A0AA88YCS4-F1
#
_cell.length_a   1.000
_cell.length_b   1.000
_cell.length_c   1.000
_cell.angle_alpha   90.00
_cell.angle_beta   90.00
_cell.angle_gamma   90.00
#
_symmetry.space_group_name_H-M   'P 1'
#
loop_
_entity.id
_entity.type
_entity.pdbx_description
1 polymer ?
#
loop_
_entity_poly.entity_id
_entity_poly.type
_entity_poly.pdbx_seq_one_letter_code
_entity_poly.pdbx_strand_id
1 'polypeptide(L)'
;MDSAGEAGGMSPTTRHFISNEVQKAVDASQNNLLTSMQTMMDANFTNFRQSIETTQKYLSTTQLAKIEESMFGSYKFKRHGNEAQYRGNIQVISKLREADTNLENQHITIDNVTSARDRIKGLGIQRGINAAVEQSGAANNIFMEDLAAKMSHFVVMCKSENTASTYFGHFKRWSAFIKGQGFQDIPAQPIHVALYITHLLDRGSSSHVINHAIYAIKWAHDLNGMADPTNNSYVRSLQEAARRIATPKVVRKDPVSTELLISLCDLHANSNDLLIVRDLCMILFSFAGFLRFDELSNLKCCDVKLFEHYMSLQINRSKTDQYRQGNEILIAKGQTSACPMSMMSRYITLACLDLQSSDFLFKPIFRSKGISKLVYKNKKLSYTTARETIVSRLKSVNPNANFGLHSLRSGGATAAVAGDVNERCVKRHGRWKCDTSKDMYIVDQISSRLSVSQQLGL
;
A
#
# COMPACT_ATOMS: atom_id res chain seq x y z
N MET A 1 12.67 -26.59 93.33
CA MET A 1 13.33 -25.51 92.58
C MET A 1 14.11 -26.20 91.47
N ASP A 2 13.42 -26.66 90.43
CA ASP A 2 12.97 -25.86 89.28
C ASP A 2 14.13 -25.29 88.48
N SER A 3 14.42 -25.91 87.34
CA SER A 3 14.00 -25.38 86.03
C SER A 3 14.66 -26.21 84.93
N ALA A 4 13.88 -27.12 84.35
CA ALA A 4 14.21 -27.79 83.11
C ALA A 4 13.93 -26.82 81.95
N GLY A 5 14.97 -26.44 81.21
CA GLY A 5 14.84 -25.74 79.94
C GLY A 5 14.63 -26.74 78.81
N GLU A 6 13.38 -26.95 78.40
CA GLU A 6 13.03 -27.71 77.20
C GLU A 6 13.41 -26.93 75.93
N ALA A 7 14.40 -27.43 75.20
CA ALA A 7 14.69 -27.00 73.84
C ALA A 7 13.70 -27.68 72.87
N GLY A 8 12.72 -26.93 72.39
CA GLY A 8 11.72 -27.38 71.41
C GLY A 8 12.33 -27.81 70.08
N GLY A 9 12.29 -29.13 69.79
CA GLY A 9 12.70 -29.71 68.52
C GLY A 9 11.61 -29.58 67.44
N MET A 10 11.94 -28.92 66.33
CA MET A 10 11.07 -28.78 65.14
C MET A 10 10.72 -30.14 64.51
N SER A 11 9.44 -30.35 64.17
CA SER A 11 8.94 -31.61 63.60
C SER A 11 9.52 -31.91 62.20
N PRO A 12 9.72 -33.20 61.82
CA PRO A 12 10.29 -33.60 60.52
C PRO A 12 9.50 -33.06 59.31
N THR A 13 8.18 -32.98 59.43
CA THR A 13 7.27 -32.49 58.37
C THR A 13 7.48 -31.00 58.10
N THR A 14 7.73 -30.21 59.14
CA THR A 14 8.02 -28.78 59.03
C THR A 14 9.39 -28.53 58.38
N ARG A 15 10.40 -29.36 58.68
CA ARG A 15 11.72 -29.29 58.00
C ARG A 15 11.62 -29.59 56.51
N HIS A 16 10.82 -30.57 56.11
CA HIS A 16 10.68 -30.95 54.70
C HIS A 16 9.95 -29.86 53.89
N PHE A 17 8.92 -29.23 54.46
CA PHE A 17 8.22 -28.12 53.83
C PHE A 17 9.14 -26.89 53.65
N ILE A 18 9.90 -26.52 54.68
CA ILE A 18 10.86 -25.41 54.61
C ILE A 18 11.95 -25.72 53.57
N SER A 19 12.47 -26.95 53.51
CA SER A 19 13.47 -27.35 52.51
C SER A 19 12.95 -27.21 51.08
N ASN A 20 11.69 -27.59 50.81
CA ASN A 20 11.10 -27.46 49.49
C ASN A 20 10.84 -26.01 49.08
N GLU A 21 10.39 -25.15 50.01
CA GLU A 21 10.22 -23.72 49.73
C GLU A 21 11.56 -23.00 49.53
N VAL A 22 12.59 -23.37 50.30
CA VAL A 22 13.96 -22.88 50.07
C VAL A 22 14.47 -23.31 48.69
N GLN A 23 14.25 -24.57 48.28
CA GLN A 23 14.68 -25.04 46.96
C GLN A 23 13.99 -24.29 45.82
N LYS A 24 12.66 -24.08 45.91
CA LYS A 24 11.93 -23.27 44.92
C LYS A 24 12.44 -21.84 44.84
N ALA A 25 12.75 -21.22 45.98
CA ALA A 25 13.29 -19.87 46.01
C ALA A 25 14.69 -19.80 45.37
N VAL A 26 15.52 -20.82 45.57
CA VAL A 26 16.84 -20.95 44.94
C VAL A 26 16.70 -21.11 43.42
N ASP A 27 15.80 -21.98 42.96
CA ASP A 27 15.59 -22.23 41.53
C ASP A 27 15.02 -20.99 40.82
N ALA A 28 14.11 -20.26 41.47
CA ALA A 28 13.58 -18.99 40.96
C ALA A 28 14.68 -17.92 40.85
N SER A 29 15.58 -17.84 41.84
CA SER A 29 16.72 -16.93 41.83
C SER A 29 17.71 -17.26 40.70
N GLN A 30 18.02 -18.55 40.49
CA GLN A 30 18.89 -19.01 39.41
C GLN A 30 18.30 -18.72 38.03
N ASN A 31 17.00 -18.95 37.81
CA ASN A 31 16.33 -18.65 36.54
C ASN A 31 16.30 -17.15 36.25
N ASN A 32 16.10 -16.31 37.26
CA ASN A 32 16.18 -14.85 37.11
C ASN A 32 17.60 -14.39 36.75
N LEU A 33 18.63 -14.98 37.35
CA LEU A 33 20.04 -14.74 37.02
C LEU A 33 20.34 -15.12 35.57
N LEU A 34 19.92 -16.31 35.13
CA LEU A 34 20.11 -16.78 33.75
C LEU A 34 19.42 -15.87 32.73
N THR A 35 18.17 -15.46 33.00
CA THR A 35 17.41 -14.56 32.14
C THR A 35 18.06 -13.18 32.05
N SER A 36 18.57 -12.67 33.17
CA SER A 36 19.30 -11.39 33.23
C SER A 36 20.62 -11.45 32.44
N MET A 37 21.39 -12.54 32.60
CA MET A 37 22.62 -12.76 31.82
C MET A 37 22.34 -12.86 30.32
N GLN A 38 21.28 -13.57 29.92
CA GLN A 38 20.89 -13.69 28.53
C GLN A 38 20.47 -12.34 27.93
N THR A 39 19.69 -11.56 28.66
CA THR A 39 19.27 -10.21 28.25
C THR A 39 20.47 -9.27 28.10
N MET A 40 21.44 -9.34 29.01
CA MET A 40 22.68 -8.55 28.91
C MET A 40 23.55 -8.98 27.72
N MET A 41 23.66 -10.28 27.44
CA MET A 41 24.39 -10.78 26.28
C MET A 41 23.73 -10.31 24.98
N ASP A 42 22.41 -10.42 24.86
CA ASP A 42 21.67 -10.00 23.67
C ASP A 42 21.80 -8.48 23.42
N ALA A 43 21.75 -7.67 24.48
CA ALA A 43 21.99 -6.23 24.39
C ALA A 43 23.42 -5.92 23.94
N ASN A 44 24.42 -6.61 24.48
CA ASN A 44 25.82 -6.43 24.09
C ASN A 44 26.08 -6.86 22.64
N PHE A 45 25.52 -7.99 22.20
CA PHE A 45 25.62 -8.43 20.80
C PHE A 45 24.93 -7.46 19.84
N THR A 46 23.78 -6.89 20.24
CA THR A 46 23.07 -5.89 19.44
C THR A 46 23.90 -4.61 19.30
N ASN A 47 24.45 -4.10 20.41
CA ASN A 47 25.33 -2.93 20.41
C ASN A 47 26.60 -3.17 19.59
N PHE A 48 27.18 -4.36 19.68
CA PHE A 48 28.37 -4.75 18.90
C PHE A 48 28.06 -4.80 17.40
N ARG A 49 26.95 -5.41 16.99
CA ARG A 49 26.50 -5.41 15.57
C ARG A 49 26.29 -3.99 15.06
N GLN A 50 25.60 -3.16 15.84
CA GLN A 50 25.33 -1.77 15.46
C GLN A 50 26.64 -1.00 15.30
N SER A 51 27.61 -1.18 16.21
CA SER A 51 28.94 -0.57 16.14
C SER A 51 29.70 -0.98 14.86
N ILE A 52 29.68 -2.28 14.51
CA ILE A 52 30.27 -2.78 13.27
C ILE A 52 29.63 -2.13 12.05
N GLU A 53 28.29 -2.07 11.98
CA GLU A 53 27.57 -1.45 10.86
C GLU A 53 27.91 0.03 10.72
N THR A 54 27.94 0.80 11.82
CA THR A 54 28.37 2.21 11.78
C THR A 54 29.81 2.36 11.31
N THR A 55 30.71 1.49 11.76
CA THR A 55 32.13 1.52 11.38
C THR A 55 32.32 1.18 9.90
N GLN A 56 31.62 0.17 9.40
CA GLN A 56 31.64 -0.20 7.97
C GLN A 56 31.07 0.93 7.11
N LYS A 57 29.97 1.55 7.53
CA LYS A 57 29.38 2.69 6.84
C LYS A 57 30.31 3.90 6.82
N TYR A 58 30.98 4.20 7.93
CA TYR A 58 31.99 5.25 8.01
C TYR A 58 33.21 4.97 7.12
N LEU A 59 33.71 3.72 7.09
CA LEU A 59 34.81 3.34 6.22
C LEU A 59 34.44 3.50 4.74
N SER A 60 33.25 3.04 4.35
CA SER A 60 32.76 3.14 2.96
C SER A 60 32.59 4.59 2.50
N THR A 61 32.01 5.44 3.34
CA THR A 61 31.80 6.87 3.04
C THR A 61 33.12 7.63 2.97
N THR A 62 34.08 7.32 3.84
CA THR A 62 35.43 7.92 3.81
C THR A 62 36.22 7.47 2.58
N GLN A 63 36.09 6.21 2.18
CA GLN A 63 36.69 5.69 0.95
C GLN A 63 36.07 6.34 -0.30
N LEU A 64 34.74 6.47 -0.34
CA LEU A 64 34.03 7.16 -1.41
C LEU A 64 34.43 8.64 -1.51
N ALA A 65 34.54 9.36 -0.39
CA ALA A 65 34.97 10.76 -0.36
C ALA A 65 36.40 10.94 -0.89
N LYS A 66 37.35 10.06 -0.50
CA LYS A 66 38.72 10.07 -1.03
C LYS A 66 38.77 9.78 -2.54
N ILE A 67 37.88 8.91 -3.02
CA ILE A 67 37.76 8.61 -4.44
C ILE A 67 37.19 9.83 -5.19
N GLU A 68 36.16 10.49 -4.66
CA GLU A 68 35.58 11.70 -5.26
C GLU A 68 36.57 12.87 -5.31
N GLU A 69 37.37 13.07 -4.26
CA GLU A 69 38.43 14.09 -4.22
C GLU A 69 39.49 13.86 -5.31
N SER A 70 39.79 12.58 -5.63
CA SER A 70 40.67 12.21 -6.74
C SER A 70 40.03 12.34 -8.13
N MET A 71 38.69 12.40 -8.22
CA MET A 71 37.93 12.41 -9.48
C MET A 71 37.60 13.82 -10.03
N PHE A 72 37.48 14.85 -9.17
CA PHE A 72 37.02 16.19 -9.59
C PHE A 72 38.12 17.27 -9.70
N GLY A 73 39.37 16.95 -9.38
CA GLY A 73 40.50 17.79 -9.76
C GLY A 73 40.73 17.70 -11.28
N SER A 74 40.59 18.82 -12.00
CA SER A 74 40.76 18.95 -13.45
C SER A 74 42.03 18.25 -13.98
N TYR A 75 41.94 16.97 -14.34
CA TYR A 75 43.07 16.17 -14.81
C TYR A 75 42.96 15.90 -16.30
N LYS A 76 43.89 16.47 -17.10
CA LYS A 76 44.10 16.08 -18.49
C LYS A 76 45.06 14.90 -18.55
N PHE A 77 44.61 13.76 -19.07
CA PHE A 77 45.44 12.56 -19.21
C PHE A 77 46.56 12.77 -20.23
N LYS A 78 47.83 12.63 -19.81
CA LYS A 78 49.02 12.81 -20.68
C LYS A 78 49.44 11.56 -21.48
N ARG A 79 48.84 10.38 -21.25
CA ARG A 79 49.15 9.11 -21.96
C ARG A 79 47.89 8.26 -22.17
N HIS A 80 47.79 7.63 -23.34
CA HIS A 80 46.59 6.92 -23.82
C HIS A 80 46.16 5.72 -22.96
N GLY A 81 47.10 5.04 -22.27
CA GLY A 81 46.80 3.91 -21.37
C GLY A 81 45.97 4.28 -20.14
N ASN A 82 46.07 5.52 -19.66
CA ASN A 82 45.35 5.97 -18.46
C ASN A 82 43.86 6.26 -18.77
N GLU A 83 43.55 6.56 -20.03
CA GLU A 83 42.17 6.75 -20.50
C GLU A 83 41.40 5.42 -20.53
N ALA A 84 42.05 4.34 -20.96
CA ALA A 84 41.46 3.01 -20.94
C ALA A 84 41.18 2.52 -19.51
N GLN A 85 42.12 2.77 -18.59
CA GLN A 85 41.93 2.47 -17.16
C GLN A 85 40.81 3.33 -16.54
N TYR A 86 40.71 4.60 -16.91
CA TYR A 86 39.61 5.49 -16.50
C TYR A 86 38.25 4.99 -17.01
N ARG A 87 38.14 4.59 -18.28
CA ARG A 87 36.91 4.00 -18.85
C ARG A 87 36.53 2.68 -18.15
N GLY A 88 37.51 1.85 -17.82
CA GLY A 88 37.30 0.63 -17.03
C GLY A 88 36.75 0.92 -15.64
N ASN A 89 37.30 1.92 -14.95
CA ASN A 89 36.81 2.34 -13.62
C ASN A 89 35.39 2.92 -13.69
N ILE A 90 35.05 3.68 -14.73
CA ILE A 90 33.68 4.20 -14.95
C ILE A 90 32.68 3.04 -15.16
N GLN A 91 33.06 2.00 -15.92
CA GLN A 91 32.23 0.82 -16.07
C GLN A 91 32.02 0.08 -14.74
N VAL A 92 33.07 -0.09 -13.94
CA VAL A 92 32.95 -0.71 -12.61
C VAL A 92 32.02 0.10 -11.71
N ILE A 93 32.14 1.43 -11.69
CA ILE A 93 31.26 2.33 -10.92
C ILE A 93 29.81 2.25 -11.41
N SER A 94 29.57 2.16 -12.72
CA SER A 94 28.22 1.99 -13.26
C SER A 94 27.57 0.69 -12.78
N LYS A 95 28.34 -0.41 -12.73
CA LYS A 95 27.88 -1.70 -12.22
C LYS A 95 27.66 -1.70 -10.72
N LEU A 96 28.49 -0.98 -9.96
CA LEU A 96 28.29 -0.82 -8.51
C LEU A 96 27.02 0.00 -8.21
N ARG A 97 26.74 1.07 -8.96
CA ARG A 97 25.48 1.83 -8.84
C ARG A 97 24.26 1.00 -9.22
N GLU A 98 24.38 0.17 -10.25
CA GLU A 98 23.34 -0.79 -10.64
C GLU A 98 23.12 -1.84 -9.53
N ALA A 99 24.20 -2.31 -8.88
CA ALA A 99 24.10 -3.20 -7.74
C ALA A 99 23.45 -2.53 -6.51
N ASP A 100 23.79 -1.28 -6.19
CA ASP A 100 23.18 -0.52 -5.09
C ASP A 100 21.68 -0.25 -5.34
N THR A 101 21.31 0.14 -6.56
CA THR A 101 19.89 0.30 -6.92
C THR A 101 19.15 -1.03 -6.87
N ASN A 102 19.78 -2.14 -7.24
CA ASN A 102 19.21 -3.48 -7.08
C ASN A 102 19.06 -3.87 -5.59
N LEU A 103 20.01 -3.53 -4.73
CA LEU A 103 19.95 -3.75 -3.28
C LEU A 103 18.86 -2.90 -2.61
N GLU A 104 18.72 -1.63 -2.96
CA GLU A 104 17.63 -0.76 -2.48
C GLU A 104 16.27 -1.26 -2.95
N ASN A 105 16.14 -1.68 -4.21
CA ASN A 105 14.92 -2.30 -4.73
C ASN A 105 14.58 -3.62 -4.03
N GLN A 106 15.58 -4.42 -3.65
CA GLN A 106 15.40 -5.60 -2.83
C GLN A 106 14.94 -5.24 -1.41
N HIS A 107 15.51 -4.21 -0.78
CA HIS A 107 15.12 -3.76 0.57
C HIS A 107 13.67 -3.24 0.61
N ILE A 108 13.28 -2.42 -0.37
CA ILE A 108 11.88 -1.95 -0.52
C ILE A 108 10.94 -3.15 -0.76
N THR A 109 11.40 -4.19 -1.46
CA THR A 109 10.63 -5.42 -1.64
C THR A 109 10.48 -6.18 -0.32
N ILE A 110 11.56 -6.30 0.47
CA ILE A 110 11.59 -6.99 1.77
C ILE A 110 10.70 -6.29 2.82
N ASP A 111 10.68 -4.97 2.88
CA ASP A 111 9.83 -4.22 3.83
C ASP A 111 8.33 -4.38 3.52
N ASN A 112 7.96 -4.30 2.24
CA ASN A 112 6.59 -4.54 1.79
C ASN A 112 6.17 -6.00 2.05
N VAL A 113 7.10 -6.93 1.86
CA VAL A 113 6.93 -8.36 2.16
C VAL A 113 6.70 -8.61 3.65
N THR A 114 7.46 -7.96 4.51
CA THR A 114 7.36 -8.14 5.97
C THR A 114 6.01 -7.63 6.49
N SER A 115 5.55 -6.46 6.04
CA SER A 115 4.24 -5.92 6.42
C SER A 115 3.06 -6.77 5.93
N ALA A 116 3.16 -7.37 4.74
CA ALA A 116 2.13 -8.27 4.21
C ALA A 116 2.12 -9.63 4.94
N ARG A 117 3.30 -10.19 5.20
CA ARG A 117 3.48 -11.45 5.94
C ARG A 117 2.90 -11.36 7.35
N ASP A 118 3.14 -10.25 8.04
CA ASP A 118 2.65 -10.02 9.40
C ASP A 118 1.12 -9.90 9.49
N ARG A 119 0.46 -9.40 8.44
CA ARG A 119 -1.01 -9.27 8.43
C ARG A 119 -1.74 -10.57 8.10
N ILE A 120 -1.06 -11.51 7.44
CA ILE A 120 -1.64 -12.80 7.03
C ILE A 120 -1.20 -13.94 7.98
N LYS A 121 -0.29 -13.64 8.93
CA LYS A 121 -0.03 -14.49 10.11
C LYS A 121 -1.38 -14.81 10.77
N GLY A 122 -1.78 -16.08 10.70
CA GLY A 122 -3.06 -16.57 11.21
C GLY A 122 -3.86 -17.43 10.23
N LEU A 123 -3.63 -17.33 8.91
CA LEU A 123 -4.30 -18.19 7.92
C LEU A 123 -3.80 -19.64 7.88
N GLY A 124 -2.75 -19.97 8.63
CA GLY A 124 -2.20 -21.33 8.67
C GLY A 124 -1.44 -21.78 7.42
N ILE A 125 -1.16 -20.88 6.48
CA ILE A 125 -0.53 -21.20 5.17
C ILE A 125 0.75 -22.04 5.32
N GLN A 126 1.68 -21.64 6.19
CA GLN A 126 2.90 -22.41 6.42
C GLN A 126 2.61 -23.81 6.96
N ARG A 127 1.61 -23.95 7.85
CA ARG A 127 1.21 -25.28 8.36
C ARG A 127 0.61 -26.14 7.26
N GLY A 128 -0.23 -25.55 6.39
CA GLY A 128 -0.80 -26.25 5.25
C GLY A 128 0.27 -26.73 4.26
N ILE A 129 1.25 -25.87 3.94
CA ILE A 129 2.37 -26.22 3.07
C ILE A 129 3.22 -27.32 3.69
N ASN A 130 3.57 -27.20 4.98
CA ASN A 130 4.37 -28.22 5.67
C ASN A 130 3.64 -29.57 5.69
N ALA A 131 2.35 -29.58 6.02
CA ALA A 131 1.55 -30.80 6.00
C ALA A 131 1.46 -31.43 4.61
N ALA A 132 1.36 -30.64 3.54
CA ALA A 132 1.38 -31.14 2.16
C ALA A 132 2.75 -31.71 1.77
N VAL A 133 3.84 -31.06 2.20
CA VAL A 133 5.22 -31.53 1.97
C VAL A 133 5.46 -32.85 2.71
N GLU A 134 5.00 -32.97 3.95
CA GLU A 134 5.02 -34.21 4.73
C GLU A 134 4.24 -35.33 4.04
N GLN A 135 2.99 -35.07 3.64
CA GLN A 135 2.15 -36.05 2.94
C GLN A 135 2.74 -36.52 1.61
N SER A 136 3.50 -35.65 0.93
CA SER A 136 4.18 -36.03 -0.32
C SER A 136 5.44 -36.88 -0.12
N GLY A 137 5.90 -37.07 1.12
CA GLY A 137 7.17 -37.73 1.43
C GLY A 137 8.41 -36.88 1.15
N ALA A 138 8.26 -35.64 0.68
CA ALA A 138 9.35 -34.73 0.37
C ALA A 138 10.03 -34.12 1.62
N ALA A 139 9.41 -34.26 2.80
CA ALA A 139 9.95 -33.75 4.07
C ALA A 139 11.32 -34.33 4.45
N ASN A 140 11.69 -35.51 3.93
CA ASN A 140 12.99 -36.12 4.19
C ASN A 140 14.15 -35.45 3.45
N ASN A 141 13.88 -34.46 2.59
CA ASN A 141 14.88 -33.72 1.84
C ASN A 141 14.98 -32.27 2.35
N ILE A 142 16.11 -31.93 2.97
CA ILE A 142 16.40 -30.60 3.55
C ILE A 142 16.21 -29.47 2.53
N PHE A 143 16.54 -29.71 1.25
CA PHE A 143 16.32 -28.71 0.19
C PHE A 143 14.83 -28.45 -0.06
N MET A 144 13.99 -29.49 -0.03
CA MET A 144 12.55 -29.36 -0.21
C MET A 144 11.88 -28.67 0.98
N GLU A 145 12.40 -28.88 2.20
CA GLU A 145 11.95 -28.19 3.41
C GLU A 145 12.28 -26.68 3.37
N ASP A 146 13.49 -26.30 2.94
CA ASP A 146 13.85 -24.89 2.74
C ASP A 146 12.99 -24.22 1.65
N LEU A 147 12.70 -24.94 0.55
CA LEU A 147 11.79 -24.46 -0.48
C LEU A 147 10.35 -24.27 0.05
N ALA A 148 9.87 -25.13 0.94
CA ALA A 148 8.55 -25.01 1.57
C ALA A 148 8.41 -23.71 2.39
N ALA A 149 9.47 -23.32 3.11
CA ALA A 149 9.52 -22.05 3.84
C ALA A 149 9.50 -20.84 2.90
N LYS A 150 10.13 -20.94 1.72
CA LYS A 150 10.11 -19.90 0.67
C LYS A 150 8.80 -19.88 -0.11
N MET A 151 8.14 -21.02 -0.29
CA MET A 151 6.88 -21.13 -1.02
C MET A 151 5.77 -20.32 -0.36
N SER A 152 5.66 -20.36 0.98
CA SER A 152 4.63 -19.60 1.71
C SER A 152 4.73 -18.09 1.43
N HIS A 153 5.95 -17.58 1.26
CA HIS A 153 6.21 -16.20 0.89
C HIS A 153 5.66 -15.86 -0.51
N PHE A 154 5.95 -16.68 -1.51
CA PHE A 154 5.48 -16.44 -2.88
C PHE A 154 3.97 -16.60 -3.03
N VAL A 155 3.39 -17.56 -2.33
CA VAL A 155 1.94 -17.83 -2.34
C VAL A 155 1.15 -16.62 -1.81
N VAL A 156 1.65 -15.93 -0.78
CA VAL A 156 1.05 -14.69 -0.26
C VAL A 156 1.09 -13.54 -1.28
N MET A 157 2.11 -13.50 -2.15
CA MET A 157 2.33 -12.44 -3.13
C MET A 157 1.46 -12.59 -4.40
N CYS A 158 0.62 -13.63 -4.50
CA CYS A 158 -0.24 -13.85 -5.66
C CYS A 158 -1.33 -12.78 -5.87
N LYS A 159 -1.63 -11.97 -4.84
CA LYS A 159 -2.60 -10.87 -4.90
C LYS A 159 -1.95 -9.57 -4.43
N SER A 160 -2.49 -8.45 -4.93
CA SER A 160 -2.09 -7.13 -4.40
C SER A 160 -2.39 -7.02 -2.90
N GLU A 161 -1.54 -6.30 -2.17
CA GLU A 161 -1.66 -6.11 -0.72
C GLU A 161 -3.05 -5.63 -0.29
N ASN A 162 -3.63 -4.66 -1.01
CA ASN A 162 -5.00 -4.18 -0.73
C ASN A 162 -6.05 -5.28 -0.89
N THR A 163 -5.91 -6.15 -1.89
CA THR A 163 -6.85 -7.27 -2.11
C THR A 163 -6.69 -8.31 -1.01
N ALA A 164 -5.46 -8.68 -0.69
CA ALA A 164 -5.15 -9.63 0.38
C ALA A 164 -5.65 -9.12 1.75
N SER A 165 -5.43 -7.84 2.07
CA SER A 165 -5.91 -7.22 3.30
C SER A 165 -7.44 -7.18 3.37
N THR A 166 -8.11 -6.86 2.26
CA THR A 166 -9.58 -6.88 2.18
C THR A 166 -10.10 -8.29 2.42
N TYR A 167 -9.60 -9.28 1.68
CA TYR A 167 -10.02 -10.67 1.83
C TYR A 167 -9.73 -11.20 3.23
N PHE A 168 -8.57 -10.91 3.80
CA PHE A 168 -8.25 -11.28 5.17
C PHE A 168 -9.25 -10.69 6.18
N GLY A 169 -9.63 -9.41 6.03
CA GLY A 169 -10.64 -8.79 6.88
C GLY A 169 -12.01 -9.47 6.80
N HIS A 170 -12.44 -9.87 5.59
CA HIS A 170 -13.68 -10.64 5.41
C HIS A 170 -13.56 -12.07 5.95
N PHE A 171 -12.43 -12.73 5.74
CA PHE A 171 -12.16 -14.06 6.27
C PHE A 171 -12.16 -14.07 7.80
N LYS A 172 -11.60 -13.03 8.45
CA LYS A 172 -11.62 -12.90 9.91
C LYS A 172 -13.05 -12.84 10.46
N ARG A 173 -13.97 -12.19 9.75
CA ARG A 173 -15.40 -12.15 10.13
C ARG A 173 -16.06 -13.53 10.00
N TRP A 174 -15.77 -14.25 8.91
CA TRP A 174 -16.17 -15.65 8.75
C TRP A 174 -15.65 -16.52 9.89
N SER A 175 -14.34 -16.45 10.16
CA SER A 175 -13.68 -17.24 11.21
C SER A 175 -14.29 -16.98 12.58
N ALA A 176 -14.53 -15.70 12.92
CA ALA A 176 -15.19 -15.34 14.17
C ALA A 176 -16.63 -15.89 14.27
N PHE A 177 -17.40 -15.82 13.18
CA PHE A 177 -18.76 -16.37 13.13
C PHE A 177 -18.75 -17.87 13.39
N ILE A 178 -17.96 -18.62 12.63
CA ILE A 178 -18.03 -20.09 12.64
C ILE A 178 -17.38 -20.70 13.89
N LYS A 179 -16.27 -20.12 14.38
CA LYS A 179 -15.66 -20.52 15.66
C LYS A 179 -16.56 -20.21 16.84
N GLY A 180 -17.35 -19.13 16.78
CA GLY A 180 -18.37 -18.82 17.78
C GLY A 180 -19.49 -19.87 17.87
N GLN A 181 -19.66 -20.70 16.83
CA GLN A 181 -20.59 -21.83 16.81
C GLN A 181 -19.90 -23.18 17.14
N GLY A 182 -18.62 -23.17 17.53
CA GLY A 182 -17.85 -24.38 17.85
C GLY A 182 -17.31 -25.15 16.63
N PHE A 183 -17.38 -24.57 15.43
CA PHE A 183 -16.90 -25.21 14.20
C PHE A 183 -15.58 -24.63 13.69
N GLN A 184 -14.87 -25.41 12.88
CA GLN A 184 -13.61 -24.98 12.25
C GLN A 184 -13.86 -24.03 11.08
N ASP A 185 -12.95 -23.07 10.89
CA ASP A 185 -12.97 -22.10 9.80
C ASP A 185 -12.24 -22.56 8.54
N ILE A 186 -11.26 -23.46 8.70
CA ILE A 186 -10.54 -24.18 7.63
C ILE A 186 -10.25 -25.61 8.13
N PRO A 187 -10.65 -26.67 7.41
CA PRO A 187 -11.51 -26.64 6.23
C PRO A 187 -12.97 -26.28 6.59
N ALA A 188 -13.57 -25.39 5.82
CA ALA A 188 -14.98 -25.02 5.99
C ALA A 188 -15.90 -26.05 5.34
N GLN A 189 -16.96 -26.45 6.05
CA GLN A 189 -18.05 -27.21 5.45
C GLN A 189 -18.91 -26.29 4.57
N PRO A 190 -19.28 -26.68 3.34
CA PRO A 190 -20.06 -25.83 2.45
C PRO A 190 -21.39 -25.35 3.04
N ILE A 191 -22.04 -26.20 3.83
CA ILE A 191 -23.31 -25.84 4.50
C ILE A 191 -23.12 -24.72 5.52
N HIS A 192 -21.99 -24.67 6.23
CA HIS A 192 -21.70 -23.59 7.17
C HIS A 192 -21.46 -22.26 6.44
N VAL A 193 -20.83 -22.31 5.26
CA VAL A 193 -20.67 -21.12 4.40
C VAL A 193 -22.03 -20.61 3.93
N ALA A 194 -22.93 -21.51 3.51
CA ALA A 194 -24.29 -21.15 3.12
C ALA A 194 -25.09 -20.51 4.28
N LEU A 195 -24.98 -21.07 5.49
CA LEU A 195 -25.61 -20.49 6.70
C LEU A 195 -25.05 -19.11 7.03
N TYR A 196 -23.74 -18.91 6.87
CA TYR A 196 -23.14 -17.59 7.06
C TYR A 196 -23.61 -16.56 6.03
N ILE A 197 -23.73 -16.94 4.76
CA ILE A 197 -24.28 -16.06 3.74
C ILE A 197 -25.75 -15.71 4.06
N THR A 198 -26.52 -16.69 4.51
CA THR A 198 -27.91 -16.49 4.95
C THR A 198 -27.97 -15.51 6.12
N HIS A 199 -27.09 -15.65 7.11
CA HIS A 199 -26.95 -14.71 8.23
C HIS A 199 -26.60 -13.29 7.76
N LEU A 200 -25.73 -13.14 6.77
CA LEU A 200 -25.40 -11.83 6.19
C LEU A 200 -26.60 -11.21 5.47
N LEU A 201 -27.36 -12.01 4.73
CA LEU A 201 -28.58 -11.59 4.03
C LEU A 201 -29.66 -11.14 4.99
N ASP A 202 -29.92 -11.93 6.05
CA ASP A 202 -30.91 -11.62 7.09
C ASP A 202 -30.60 -10.30 7.80
N ARG A 203 -29.30 -9.99 7.97
CA ARG A 203 -28.82 -8.70 8.50
C ARG A 203 -28.86 -7.54 7.49
N GLY A 204 -29.37 -7.74 6.29
CA GLY A 204 -29.46 -6.70 5.25
C GLY A 204 -28.11 -6.31 4.64
N SER A 205 -27.11 -7.20 4.67
CA SER A 205 -25.80 -6.93 4.06
C SER A 205 -25.93 -6.79 2.54
N SER A 206 -25.18 -5.85 1.95
CA SER A 206 -25.18 -5.68 0.50
C SER A 206 -24.60 -6.89 -0.25
N SER A 207 -25.01 -7.06 -1.50
CA SER A 207 -24.44 -8.09 -2.40
C SER A 207 -22.91 -8.01 -2.49
N HIS A 208 -22.33 -6.81 -2.39
CA HIS A 208 -20.89 -6.59 -2.37
C HIS A 208 -20.20 -7.25 -1.17
N VAL A 209 -20.77 -7.10 0.04
CA VAL A 209 -20.23 -7.70 1.27
C VAL A 209 -20.27 -9.22 1.19
N ILE A 210 -21.38 -9.76 0.70
CA ILE A 210 -21.57 -11.21 0.53
C ILE A 210 -20.57 -11.78 -0.47
N ASN A 211 -20.41 -11.14 -1.64
CA ASN A 211 -19.41 -11.55 -2.63
C ASN A 211 -17.99 -11.52 -2.05
N HIS A 212 -17.63 -10.49 -1.29
CA HIS A 212 -16.30 -10.43 -0.65
C HIS A 212 -16.10 -11.48 0.42
N ALA A 213 -17.15 -11.84 1.18
CA ALA A 213 -17.08 -12.97 2.11
C ALA A 213 -16.82 -14.29 1.36
N ILE A 214 -17.54 -14.56 0.28
CA ILE A 214 -17.34 -15.73 -0.59
C ILE A 214 -15.90 -15.76 -1.13
N TYR A 215 -15.44 -14.66 -1.73
CA TYR A 215 -14.08 -14.59 -2.28
C TYR A 215 -13.00 -14.75 -1.21
N ALA A 216 -13.22 -14.22 -0.02
CA ALA A 216 -12.29 -14.36 1.10
C ALA A 216 -12.19 -15.80 1.61
N ILE A 217 -13.32 -16.49 1.74
CA ILE A 217 -13.38 -17.90 2.13
C ILE A 217 -12.69 -18.76 1.08
N LYS A 218 -13.04 -18.58 -0.20
CA LYS A 218 -12.37 -19.24 -1.32
C LYS A 218 -10.86 -19.00 -1.29
N TRP A 219 -10.44 -17.74 -1.22
CA TRP A 219 -9.04 -17.35 -1.20
C TRP A 219 -8.26 -18.00 -0.05
N ALA A 220 -8.83 -18.06 1.15
CA ALA A 220 -8.18 -18.71 2.28
C ALA A 220 -8.02 -20.22 2.09
N HIS A 221 -8.98 -20.90 1.44
CA HIS A 221 -8.88 -22.33 1.12
C HIS A 221 -7.86 -22.58 -0.01
N ASP A 222 -7.91 -21.78 -1.07
CA ASP A 222 -6.96 -21.84 -2.19
C ASP A 222 -5.50 -21.67 -1.68
N LEU A 223 -5.25 -20.72 -0.76
CA LEU A 223 -3.93 -20.51 -0.15
C LEU A 223 -3.44 -21.68 0.72
N ASN A 224 -4.35 -22.50 1.25
CA ASN A 224 -4.04 -23.70 2.02
C ASN A 224 -4.06 -24.98 1.17
N GLY A 225 -4.22 -24.87 -0.15
CA GLY A 225 -4.29 -26.02 -1.05
C GLY A 225 -5.54 -26.89 -0.85
N MET A 226 -6.61 -26.34 -0.27
CA MET A 226 -7.83 -27.07 0.06
C MET A 226 -8.93 -26.89 -1.00
N ALA A 227 -9.89 -27.81 -1.01
CA ALA A 227 -11.06 -27.71 -1.89
C ALA A 227 -11.89 -26.46 -1.58
N ASP A 228 -12.43 -25.84 -2.63
CA ASP A 228 -13.23 -24.62 -2.54
C ASP A 228 -14.64 -24.91 -1.99
N PRO A 229 -14.98 -24.50 -0.75
CA PRO A 229 -16.30 -24.77 -0.17
C PRO A 229 -17.40 -23.92 -0.81
N THR A 230 -17.04 -22.88 -1.56
CA THR A 230 -17.98 -21.94 -2.18
C THR A 230 -18.52 -22.43 -3.52
N ASN A 231 -17.94 -23.50 -4.07
CA ASN A 231 -18.39 -24.16 -5.31
C ASN A 231 -19.72 -24.93 -5.13
N ASN A 232 -20.21 -25.07 -3.90
CA ASN A 232 -21.45 -25.76 -3.57
C ASN A 232 -22.71 -25.03 -4.10
N SER A 233 -23.74 -25.80 -4.46
CA SER A 233 -24.99 -25.31 -5.05
C SER A 233 -25.76 -24.34 -4.14
N TYR A 234 -25.78 -24.57 -2.82
CA TYR A 234 -26.44 -23.67 -1.87
C TYR A 234 -25.75 -22.30 -1.83
N VAL A 235 -24.40 -22.30 -1.76
CA VAL A 235 -23.61 -21.07 -1.73
C VAL A 235 -23.84 -20.24 -3.00
N ARG A 236 -23.80 -20.89 -4.17
CA ARG A 236 -24.07 -20.22 -5.46
C ARG A 236 -25.49 -19.67 -5.56
N SER A 237 -26.48 -20.45 -5.14
CA SER A 237 -27.89 -20.02 -5.17
C SER A 237 -28.13 -18.82 -4.26
N LEU A 238 -27.52 -18.82 -3.06
CA LEU A 238 -27.57 -17.68 -2.14
C LEU A 238 -26.81 -16.46 -2.67
N GLN A 239 -25.71 -16.66 -3.38
CA GLN A 239 -24.99 -15.57 -4.04
C GLN A 239 -25.83 -14.90 -5.15
N GLU A 240 -26.60 -15.68 -5.90
CA GLU A 240 -27.59 -15.17 -6.87
C GLU A 240 -28.72 -14.44 -6.16
N ALA A 241 -29.29 -15.03 -5.09
CA ALA A 241 -30.33 -14.38 -4.29
C ALA A 241 -29.86 -13.04 -3.72
N ALA A 242 -28.62 -12.97 -3.23
CA ALA A 242 -27.99 -11.74 -2.75
C ALA A 242 -27.93 -10.65 -3.82
N ARG A 243 -27.64 -11.01 -5.07
CA ARG A 243 -27.64 -10.06 -6.20
C ARG A 243 -29.03 -9.56 -6.57
N ARG A 244 -30.09 -10.30 -6.24
CA ARG A 244 -31.48 -9.88 -6.50
C ARG A 244 -32.06 -9.05 -5.35
N ILE A 245 -31.82 -9.47 -4.11
CA ILE A 245 -32.43 -8.91 -2.91
C ILE A 245 -31.65 -7.70 -2.40
N ALA A 246 -30.32 -7.77 -2.40
CA ALA A 246 -29.46 -6.82 -1.71
C ALA A 246 -28.76 -5.84 -2.66
N THR A 247 -29.46 -5.36 -3.68
CA THR A 247 -28.94 -4.37 -4.65
C THR A 247 -29.52 -2.99 -4.36
N PRO A 248 -28.96 -2.24 -3.39
CA PRO A 248 -29.21 -0.81 -3.33
C PRO A 248 -28.66 -0.15 -4.60
N LYS A 249 -29.35 0.89 -5.08
CA LYS A 249 -28.88 1.73 -6.20
C LYS A 249 -27.48 2.25 -5.85
N VAL A 250 -26.49 1.94 -6.68
CA VAL A 250 -25.12 2.45 -6.49
C VAL A 250 -25.15 3.97 -6.70
N VAL A 251 -25.10 4.72 -5.61
CA VAL A 251 -24.95 6.18 -5.66
C VAL A 251 -23.51 6.50 -5.98
N ARG A 252 -23.26 6.89 -7.24
CA ARG A 252 -21.94 7.35 -7.68
C ARG A 252 -21.66 8.75 -7.13
N LYS A 253 -20.39 9.10 -7.08
CA LYS A 253 -19.96 10.44 -6.70
C LYS A 253 -20.20 11.40 -7.86
N ASP A 254 -20.59 12.63 -7.56
CA ASP A 254 -20.88 13.62 -8.59
C ASP A 254 -19.59 13.99 -9.33
N PRO A 255 -19.59 14.12 -10.67
CA PRO A 255 -18.43 14.59 -11.42
C PRO A 255 -18.11 16.04 -11.06
N VAL A 256 -16.83 16.37 -10.95
CA VAL A 256 -16.40 17.77 -10.83
C VAL A 256 -16.48 18.43 -12.20
N SER A 257 -17.01 19.67 -12.29
CA SER A 257 -17.05 20.43 -13.54
C SER A 257 -15.83 21.34 -13.72
N THR A 258 -15.57 21.76 -14.95
CA THR A 258 -14.50 22.71 -15.29
C THR A 258 -14.68 24.07 -14.63
N GLU A 259 -15.92 24.55 -14.55
CA GLU A 259 -16.28 25.85 -13.97
C GLU A 259 -15.99 25.84 -12.46
N LEU A 260 -16.32 24.75 -11.76
CA LEU A 260 -16.01 24.59 -10.35
C LEU A 260 -14.51 24.67 -10.08
N LEU A 261 -13.69 24.05 -10.94
CA LEU A 261 -12.23 24.09 -10.79
C LEU A 261 -11.67 25.50 -11.01
N ILE A 262 -12.18 26.22 -12.00
CA ILE A 262 -11.79 27.62 -12.25
C ILE A 262 -12.13 28.47 -11.03
N SER A 263 -13.37 28.40 -10.53
CA SER A 263 -13.78 29.14 -9.33
C SER A 263 -12.95 28.77 -8.09
N LEU A 264 -12.61 27.49 -7.91
CA LEU A 264 -11.77 27.04 -6.81
C LEU A 264 -10.33 27.59 -6.91
N CYS A 265 -9.76 27.61 -8.12
CA CYS A 265 -8.43 28.17 -8.33
C CYS A 265 -8.41 29.69 -8.20
N ASP A 266 -9.45 30.39 -8.67
CA ASP A 266 -9.60 31.84 -8.53
C ASP A 266 -9.70 32.28 -7.06
N LEU A 267 -10.47 31.54 -6.25
CA LEU A 267 -10.60 31.76 -4.80
C LEU A 267 -9.23 31.73 -4.08
N HIS A 268 -8.27 30.98 -4.62
CA HIS A 268 -6.95 30.77 -4.05
C HIS A 268 -5.82 31.33 -4.92
N ALA A 269 -6.12 32.19 -5.90
CA ALA A 269 -5.14 32.71 -6.84
C ALA A 269 -3.91 33.33 -6.13
N ASN A 270 -4.15 34.13 -5.10
CA ASN A 270 -3.11 34.84 -4.35
C ASN A 270 -2.53 34.06 -3.15
N SER A 271 -2.93 32.80 -2.93
CA SER A 271 -2.50 32.05 -1.74
C SER A 271 -1.15 31.37 -1.92
N ASN A 272 -0.16 31.77 -1.11
CA ASN A 272 1.15 31.09 -1.06
C ASN A 272 1.22 29.99 0.02
N ASP A 273 0.09 29.56 0.57
CA ASP A 273 0.06 28.41 1.49
C ASP A 273 0.34 27.12 0.70
N LEU A 274 1.46 26.47 1.00
CA LEU A 274 1.90 25.27 0.33
C LEU A 274 0.86 24.13 0.41
N LEU A 275 0.07 24.07 1.48
CA LEU A 275 -0.99 23.08 1.61
C LEU A 275 -2.07 23.29 0.55
N ILE A 276 -2.48 24.54 0.35
CA ILE A 276 -3.49 24.91 -0.63
C ILE A 276 -2.95 24.63 -2.04
N VAL A 277 -1.74 25.09 -2.35
CA VAL A 277 -1.15 24.90 -3.68
C VAL A 277 -0.94 23.41 -4.00
N ARG A 278 -0.48 22.60 -3.03
CA ARG A 278 -0.37 21.15 -3.20
C ARG A 278 -1.74 20.52 -3.49
N ASP A 279 -2.76 20.84 -2.70
CA ASP A 279 -4.08 20.25 -2.85
C ASP A 279 -4.71 20.65 -4.20
N LEU A 280 -4.55 21.91 -4.64
CA LEU A 280 -4.99 22.36 -5.97
C LEU A 280 -4.23 21.64 -7.10
N CYS A 281 -2.91 21.49 -6.98
CA CYS A 281 -2.11 20.73 -7.94
C CYS A 281 -2.59 19.28 -8.04
N MET A 282 -2.83 18.61 -6.90
CA MET A 282 -3.38 17.26 -6.84
C MET A 282 -4.77 17.16 -7.49
N ILE A 283 -5.64 18.15 -7.25
CA ILE A 283 -6.98 18.24 -7.86
C ILE A 283 -6.88 18.32 -9.38
N LEU A 284 -6.07 19.25 -9.89
CA LEU A 284 -5.90 19.47 -11.32
C LEU A 284 -5.23 18.28 -12.02
N PHE A 285 -4.25 17.64 -11.39
CA PHE A 285 -3.62 16.43 -11.94
C PHE A 285 -4.60 15.25 -11.98
N SER A 286 -5.42 15.08 -10.94
CA SER A 286 -6.45 14.05 -10.90
C SER A 286 -7.50 14.25 -11.99
N PHE A 287 -7.91 15.51 -12.20
CA PHE A 287 -8.88 15.89 -13.22
C PHE A 287 -8.31 15.78 -14.64
N ALA A 288 -7.17 16.41 -14.92
CA ALA A 288 -6.60 16.46 -16.27
C ALA A 288 -5.99 15.13 -16.70
N GLY A 289 -5.36 14.38 -15.78
CA GLY A 289 -4.75 13.08 -16.08
C GLY A 289 -5.68 11.89 -15.86
N PHE A 290 -6.95 12.11 -15.48
CA PHE A 290 -7.89 11.07 -15.06
C PHE A 290 -7.30 10.16 -13.96
N LEU A 291 -6.44 10.67 -13.09
CA LEU A 291 -5.67 9.81 -12.19
C LEU A 291 -6.55 9.22 -11.08
N ARG A 292 -6.26 7.97 -10.72
CA ARG A 292 -6.71 7.42 -9.42
C ARG A 292 -5.80 7.95 -8.32
N PHE A 293 -6.29 7.94 -7.08
CA PHE A 293 -5.48 8.34 -5.93
C PHE A 293 -4.16 7.57 -5.87
N ASP A 294 -4.18 6.25 -6.06
CA ASP A 294 -2.95 5.44 -6.01
C ASP A 294 -1.97 5.78 -7.13
N GLU A 295 -2.43 6.26 -8.29
CA GLU A 295 -1.53 6.72 -9.35
C GLU A 295 -0.93 8.06 -8.95
N LEU A 296 -1.76 9.01 -8.54
CA LEU A 296 -1.38 10.35 -8.11
C LEU A 296 -0.39 10.35 -6.94
N SER A 297 -0.69 9.57 -5.91
CA SER A 297 0.11 9.52 -4.66
C SER A 297 1.42 8.73 -4.81
N ASN A 298 1.57 7.93 -5.88
CA ASN A 298 2.82 7.23 -6.18
C ASN A 298 3.69 7.97 -7.20
N LEU A 299 3.22 9.08 -7.78
CA LEU A 299 4.05 9.91 -8.66
C LEU A 299 5.29 10.38 -7.92
N LYS A 300 6.44 10.24 -8.58
CA LYS A 300 7.71 10.82 -8.15
C LYS A 300 8.00 12.11 -8.90
N CYS A 301 8.92 12.91 -8.39
CA CYS A 301 9.35 14.13 -9.05
C CYS A 301 9.92 13.83 -10.46
N CYS A 302 10.73 12.77 -10.59
CA CYS A 302 11.28 12.31 -11.87
C CYS A 302 10.25 11.75 -12.88
N ASP A 303 9.04 11.47 -12.44
CA ASP A 303 7.96 11.01 -13.33
C ASP A 303 7.32 12.17 -14.12
N VAL A 304 7.63 13.43 -13.77
CA VAL A 304 7.08 14.63 -14.41
C VAL A 304 8.11 15.28 -15.30
N LYS A 305 7.78 15.45 -16.59
CA LYS A 305 8.59 16.24 -17.52
C LYS A 305 7.77 17.40 -18.05
N LEU A 306 8.33 18.60 -17.98
CA LEU A 306 7.71 19.83 -18.47
C LEU A 306 8.24 20.15 -19.86
N PHE A 307 7.34 20.44 -20.79
CA PHE A 307 7.63 20.95 -22.12
C PHE A 307 6.94 22.31 -22.29
N GLU A 308 7.13 22.96 -23.45
CA GLU A 308 6.61 24.31 -23.68
C GLU A 308 5.08 24.41 -23.64
N HIS A 309 4.39 23.43 -24.26
CA HIS A 309 2.93 23.44 -24.42
C HIS A 309 2.21 22.29 -23.71
N TYR A 310 2.95 21.36 -23.10
CA TYR A 310 2.38 20.22 -22.39
C TYR A 310 3.35 19.69 -21.32
N MET A 311 2.86 18.82 -20.46
CA MET A 311 3.69 18.02 -19.55
C MET A 311 3.40 16.53 -19.74
N SER A 312 4.42 15.69 -19.56
CA SER A 312 4.25 14.24 -19.54
C SER A 312 4.31 13.71 -18.11
N LEU A 313 3.42 12.79 -17.77
CA LEU A 313 3.41 12.04 -16.53
C LEU A 313 3.67 10.56 -16.82
N GLN A 314 4.70 9.99 -16.20
CA GLN A 314 4.99 8.56 -16.28
C GLN A 314 4.32 7.81 -15.13
N ILE A 315 3.37 6.95 -15.46
CA ILE A 315 2.62 6.15 -14.48
C ILE A 315 3.24 4.76 -14.39
N ASN A 316 4.16 4.58 -13.46
CA ASN A 316 4.91 3.33 -13.26
C ASN A 316 4.05 2.18 -12.70
N ARG A 317 2.93 2.50 -12.04
CA ARG A 317 2.02 1.51 -11.45
C ARG A 317 0.58 1.98 -11.53
N SER A 318 -0.29 1.13 -12.06
CA SER A 318 -1.74 1.34 -11.99
C SER A 318 -2.45 0.04 -11.60
N LYS A 319 -3.71 0.14 -11.15
CA LYS A 319 -4.52 -1.04 -10.80
C LYS A 319 -4.68 -2.01 -11.99
N THR A 320 -4.66 -1.46 -13.20
CA THR A 320 -4.85 -2.19 -14.47
C THR A 320 -3.54 -2.66 -15.09
N ASP A 321 -2.41 -2.10 -14.68
CA ASP A 321 -1.06 -2.45 -15.10
C ASP A 321 -0.36 -3.28 -14.00
N GLN A 322 -0.77 -4.54 -13.89
CA GLN A 322 -0.23 -5.47 -12.89
C GLN A 322 1.22 -5.88 -13.20
N TYR A 323 1.66 -5.74 -14.46
CA TYR A 323 3.01 -6.10 -14.93
C TYR A 323 3.98 -4.91 -15.02
N ARG A 324 3.55 -3.70 -14.61
CA ARG A 324 4.37 -2.47 -14.58
C ARG A 324 4.97 -2.10 -15.93
N GLN A 325 4.21 -2.25 -17.01
CA GLN A 325 4.66 -1.84 -18.34
C GLN A 325 4.77 -0.31 -18.47
N GLY A 326 4.18 0.45 -17.54
CA GLY A 326 4.22 1.90 -17.53
C GLY A 326 3.20 2.49 -18.50
N ASN A 327 2.64 3.65 -18.17
CA ASN A 327 1.81 4.41 -19.10
C ASN A 327 2.18 5.89 -19.05
N GLU A 328 2.46 6.48 -20.21
CA GLU A 328 2.65 7.92 -20.33
C GLU A 328 1.32 8.64 -20.54
N ILE A 329 1.13 9.74 -19.83
CA ILE A 329 -0.01 10.66 -20.00
C ILE A 329 0.51 12.03 -20.37
N LEU A 330 -0.08 12.63 -21.40
CA LEU A 330 0.23 13.99 -21.81
C LEU A 330 -0.88 14.92 -21.32
N ILE A 331 -0.51 16.00 -20.64
CA ILE A 331 -1.43 17.04 -20.17
C ILE A 331 -1.05 18.36 -20.83
N ALA A 332 -1.96 18.88 -21.66
CA ALA A 332 -1.76 20.15 -22.34
C ALA A 332 -1.79 21.35 -21.37
N LYS A 333 -1.09 22.42 -21.75
CA LYS A 333 -1.16 23.71 -21.05
C LYS A 333 -2.57 24.30 -21.18
N GLY A 334 -3.21 24.54 -20.03
CA GLY A 334 -4.50 25.23 -19.96
C GLY A 334 -4.37 26.75 -20.05
N GLN A 335 -5.47 27.42 -20.34
CA GLN A 335 -5.55 28.88 -20.53
C GLN A 335 -6.21 29.62 -19.35
N THR A 336 -6.72 28.90 -18.35
CA THR A 336 -7.42 29.47 -17.19
C THR A 336 -6.57 29.36 -15.92
N SER A 337 -7.06 29.92 -14.81
CA SER A 337 -6.45 29.76 -13.48
C SER A 337 -6.34 28.30 -13.02
N ALA A 338 -7.19 27.42 -13.56
CA ALA A 338 -7.17 25.98 -13.36
C ALA A 338 -6.17 25.24 -14.28
N CYS A 339 -5.17 25.93 -14.84
CA CYS A 339 -4.13 25.30 -15.66
C CYS A 339 -3.23 24.36 -14.82
N PRO A 340 -3.21 23.04 -15.10
CA PRO A 340 -2.42 22.08 -14.33
C PRO A 340 -0.91 22.36 -14.39
N MET A 341 -0.42 22.81 -15.55
CA MET A 341 1.00 23.14 -15.74
C MET A 341 1.41 24.38 -14.94
N SER A 342 0.62 25.46 -15.00
CA SER A 342 0.90 26.67 -14.23
C SER A 342 0.85 26.40 -12.72
N MET A 343 -0.12 25.61 -12.27
CA MET A 343 -0.20 25.20 -10.86
C MET A 343 0.97 24.30 -10.45
N MET A 344 1.44 23.43 -11.34
CA MET A 344 2.63 22.60 -11.11
C MET A 344 3.88 23.46 -10.97
N SER A 345 4.11 24.41 -11.88
CA SER A 345 5.23 25.34 -11.80
C SER A 345 5.22 26.10 -10.47
N ARG A 346 4.05 26.60 -10.05
CA ARG A 346 3.86 27.25 -8.74
C ARG A 346 4.20 26.31 -7.58
N TYR A 347 3.75 25.05 -7.65
CA TYR A 347 4.03 24.06 -6.63
C TYR A 347 5.53 23.74 -6.53
N ILE A 348 6.21 23.53 -7.67
CA ILE A 348 7.66 23.29 -7.73
C ILE A 348 8.42 24.42 -7.03
N THR A 349 8.08 25.68 -7.35
CA THR A 349 8.74 26.84 -6.75
C THR A 349 8.51 26.94 -5.24
N LEU A 350 7.27 26.77 -4.76
CA LEU A 350 6.95 26.91 -3.34
C LEU A 350 7.42 25.74 -2.47
N ALA A 351 7.44 24.52 -3.02
CA ALA A 351 7.95 23.33 -2.33
C ALA A 351 9.46 23.13 -2.50
N CYS A 352 10.12 23.91 -3.35
CA CYS A 352 11.51 23.71 -3.76
C CYS A 352 11.77 22.27 -4.25
N LEU A 353 10.92 21.79 -5.17
CA LEU A 353 11.03 20.42 -5.68
C LEU A 353 12.16 20.29 -6.70
N ASP A 354 12.93 19.21 -6.57
CA ASP A 354 13.86 18.76 -7.59
C ASP A 354 13.19 17.70 -8.48
N LEU A 355 12.91 18.04 -9.74
CA LEU A 355 12.30 17.13 -10.71
C LEU A 355 13.21 15.99 -11.15
N GLN A 356 14.50 15.97 -10.79
CA GLN A 356 15.38 14.82 -11.04
C GLN A 356 15.35 13.80 -9.90
N SER A 357 14.78 14.17 -8.75
CA SER A 357 14.74 13.30 -7.58
C SER A 357 13.74 12.14 -7.72
N SER A 358 14.05 11.04 -7.04
CA SER A 358 13.16 9.87 -6.91
C SER A 358 12.15 10.01 -5.75
N ASP A 359 12.04 11.22 -5.18
CA ASP A 359 11.12 11.56 -4.10
C ASP A 359 9.67 11.56 -4.57
N PHE A 360 8.74 11.27 -3.66
CA PHE A 360 7.31 11.44 -3.94
C PHE A 360 7.01 12.90 -4.28
N LEU A 361 6.28 13.09 -5.38
CA LEU A 361 5.86 14.40 -5.84
C LEU A 361 4.95 15.09 -4.82
N PHE A 362 3.98 14.33 -4.27
CA PHE A 362 3.04 14.83 -3.27
C PHE A 362 3.34 14.23 -1.90
N LYS A 363 4.07 14.99 -1.08
CA LYS A 363 4.39 14.63 0.30
C LYS A 363 3.37 15.19 1.31
N PRO A 364 3.21 14.53 2.47
CA PRO A 364 2.54 15.12 3.62
C PRO A 364 3.14 16.48 3.98
N ILE A 365 2.30 17.37 4.47
CA ILE A 365 2.69 18.71 4.91
C ILE A 365 2.53 18.75 6.41
N PHE A 366 3.52 19.35 7.08
CA PHE A 366 3.39 19.75 8.47
C PHE A 366 3.18 21.26 8.54
N ARG A 367 2.38 21.70 9.51
CA ARG A 367 2.11 23.11 9.76
C ARG A 367 2.72 23.50 11.10
N SER A 368 3.54 24.54 11.09
CA SER A 368 4.14 25.09 12.31
C SER A 368 4.14 26.61 12.22
N LYS A 369 3.68 27.28 13.29
CA LYS A 369 3.60 28.75 13.37
C LYS A 369 2.92 29.40 12.16
N GLY A 370 1.84 28.77 11.66
CA GLY A 370 1.08 29.26 10.51
C GLY A 370 1.68 28.92 9.14
N ILE A 371 2.91 28.40 9.08
CA ILE A 371 3.63 28.08 7.84
C ILE A 371 3.50 26.58 7.53
N SER A 372 3.14 26.28 6.28
CA SER A 372 3.04 24.93 5.74
C SER A 372 4.34 24.53 5.03
N LYS A 373 4.94 23.38 5.39
CA LYS A 373 6.13 22.84 4.74
C LYS A 373 5.99 21.35 4.46
N LEU A 374 6.66 20.84 3.43
CA LEU A 374 6.72 19.40 3.19
C LEU A 374 7.48 18.70 4.32
N VAL A 375 7.00 17.53 4.71
CA VAL A 375 7.74 16.65 5.63
C VAL A 375 9.03 16.18 4.95
N TYR A 376 10.15 16.22 5.68
CA TYR A 376 11.47 15.82 5.17
C TYR A 376 11.51 14.34 4.74
N LYS A 377 10.91 13.45 5.55
CA LYS A 377 10.83 12.03 5.22
C LYS A 377 10.12 11.82 3.89
N ASN A 378 10.79 11.17 2.95
CA ASN A 378 10.22 10.76 1.67
C ASN A 378 9.14 9.69 1.89
N LYS A 379 7.92 10.12 2.20
CA LYS A 379 6.76 9.24 2.42
C LYS A 379 5.59 9.65 1.56
N LYS A 380 4.89 8.61 1.07
CA LYS A 380 3.63 8.72 0.36
C LYS A 380 2.55 9.41 1.20
N LEU A 381 1.75 10.27 0.56
CA LEU A 381 0.57 10.86 1.19
C LEU A 381 -0.50 9.79 1.46
N SER A 382 -1.15 9.85 2.62
CA SER A 382 -2.21 8.90 2.98
C SER A 382 -3.50 9.17 2.20
N TYR A 383 -4.26 8.11 1.90
CA TYR A 383 -5.57 8.22 1.23
C TYR A 383 -6.53 9.09 2.05
N THR A 384 -6.60 8.86 3.36
CA THR A 384 -7.53 9.57 4.25
C THR A 384 -7.24 11.07 4.28
N THR A 385 -5.98 11.45 4.47
CA THR A 385 -5.56 12.86 4.48
C THR A 385 -5.87 13.54 3.15
N ALA A 386 -5.48 12.93 2.03
CA ALA A 386 -5.76 13.50 0.71
C ALA A 386 -7.27 13.62 0.44
N ARG A 387 -8.05 12.61 0.82
CA ARG A 387 -9.51 12.63 0.68
C ARG A 387 -10.12 13.77 1.47
N GLU A 388 -9.75 13.93 2.74
CA GLU A 388 -10.29 14.97 3.60
C GLU A 388 -9.97 16.37 3.08
N THR A 389 -8.71 16.63 2.71
CA THR A 389 -8.31 17.95 2.23
C THR A 389 -8.94 18.28 0.88
N ILE A 390 -8.88 17.35 -0.09
CA ILE A 390 -9.43 17.57 -1.44
C ILE A 390 -10.95 17.72 -1.39
N VAL A 391 -11.67 16.84 -0.68
CA VAL A 391 -13.14 16.94 -0.60
C VAL A 391 -13.55 18.21 0.12
N SER A 392 -12.84 18.62 1.18
CA SER A 392 -13.10 19.89 1.86
C SER A 392 -12.97 21.09 0.91
N ARG A 393 -11.92 21.13 0.08
CA ARG A 393 -11.71 22.17 -0.93
C ARG A 393 -12.79 22.19 -2.01
N LEU A 394 -13.19 21.03 -2.53
CA LEU A 394 -14.27 20.97 -3.53
C LEU A 394 -15.60 21.44 -2.94
N LYS A 395 -15.87 21.06 -1.68
CA LYS A 395 -17.09 21.46 -0.96
C LYS A 395 -17.12 22.93 -0.54
N SER A 396 -15.99 23.63 -0.48
CA SER A 396 -16.02 25.07 -0.23
C SER A 396 -16.61 25.88 -1.38
N VAL A 397 -16.66 25.30 -2.59
CA VAL A 397 -17.31 25.90 -3.78
C VAL A 397 -18.71 25.33 -4.00
N ASN A 398 -18.89 24.01 -3.86
CA ASN A 398 -20.20 23.37 -3.95
C ASN A 398 -20.45 22.42 -2.76
N PRO A 399 -21.05 22.92 -1.66
CA PRO A 399 -21.25 22.15 -0.43
C PRO A 399 -22.21 20.96 -0.58
N ASN A 400 -23.18 21.08 -1.48
CA ASN A 400 -24.29 20.14 -1.64
C ASN A 400 -23.91 18.90 -2.47
N ALA A 401 -22.86 18.99 -3.28
CA ALA A 401 -22.41 17.88 -4.10
C ALA A 401 -21.76 16.76 -3.29
N ASN A 402 -22.04 15.52 -3.69
CA ASN A 402 -21.50 14.30 -3.13
C ASN A 402 -20.14 13.98 -3.75
N PHE A 403 -19.13 14.78 -3.40
CA PHE A 403 -17.77 14.58 -3.90
C PHE A 403 -16.99 13.46 -3.20
N GLY A 404 -16.07 12.89 -3.96
CA GLY A 404 -14.99 12.02 -3.50
C GLY A 404 -13.79 12.13 -4.44
N LEU A 405 -12.69 11.44 -4.17
CA LEU A 405 -11.50 11.51 -5.05
C LEU A 405 -11.79 11.03 -6.48
N HIS A 406 -12.74 10.11 -6.67
CA HIS A 406 -13.16 9.66 -7.99
C HIS A 406 -14.01 10.68 -8.77
N SER A 407 -14.55 11.71 -8.11
CA SER A 407 -15.26 12.80 -8.78
C SER A 407 -14.38 13.55 -9.76
N LEU A 408 -13.09 13.68 -9.48
CA LEU A 408 -12.12 14.36 -10.35
C LEU A 408 -11.88 13.55 -11.63
N ARG A 409 -11.67 12.25 -11.48
CA ARG A 409 -11.52 11.33 -12.62
C ARG A 409 -12.78 11.27 -13.47
N SER A 410 -13.95 11.19 -12.85
CA SER A 410 -15.25 11.20 -13.54
C SER A 410 -15.51 12.53 -14.25
N GLY A 411 -15.20 13.65 -13.57
CA GLY A 411 -15.30 14.99 -14.10
C GLY A 411 -14.44 15.20 -15.36
N GLY A 412 -13.16 14.84 -15.28
CA GLY A 412 -12.26 14.96 -16.43
C GLY A 412 -12.71 14.10 -17.61
N ALA A 413 -13.11 12.86 -17.35
CA ALA A 413 -13.63 11.95 -18.39
C ALA A 413 -14.88 12.51 -19.07
N THR A 414 -15.81 13.01 -18.26
CA THR A 414 -17.06 13.61 -18.74
C THR A 414 -16.79 14.87 -19.55
N ALA A 415 -15.90 15.75 -19.09
CA ALA A 415 -15.52 16.97 -19.81
C ALA A 415 -14.86 16.67 -21.15
N ALA A 416 -14.00 15.65 -21.23
CA ALA A 416 -13.36 15.26 -22.49
C ALA A 416 -14.37 14.69 -23.50
N VAL A 417 -15.32 13.88 -23.05
CA VAL A 417 -16.39 13.36 -23.94
C VAL A 417 -17.33 14.47 -24.39
N ALA A 418 -17.68 15.39 -23.49
CA ALA A 418 -18.50 16.55 -23.83
C ALA A 418 -17.81 17.53 -24.80
N GLY A 419 -16.46 17.52 -24.84
CA GLY A 419 -15.66 18.26 -25.81
C GLY A 419 -15.33 17.47 -27.10
N ASP A 420 -16.10 16.41 -27.40
CA ASP A 420 -15.98 15.58 -28.61
C ASP A 420 -14.58 14.97 -28.84
N VAL A 421 -13.83 14.71 -27.77
CA VAL A 421 -12.52 14.03 -27.88
C VAL A 421 -12.75 12.60 -28.34
N ASN A 422 -11.95 12.16 -29.33
CA ASN A 422 -12.01 10.81 -29.87
C ASN A 422 -12.00 9.74 -28.75
N GLU A 423 -12.94 8.81 -28.81
CA GLU A 423 -13.17 7.80 -27.76
C GLU A 423 -11.94 6.93 -27.50
N ARG A 424 -11.17 6.57 -28.54
CA ARG A 424 -9.91 5.81 -28.38
C ARG A 424 -8.89 6.60 -27.58
N CYS A 425 -8.81 7.90 -27.80
CA CYS A 425 -7.93 8.79 -27.02
C CYS A 425 -8.38 8.88 -25.56
N VAL A 426 -9.68 9.06 -25.31
CA VAL A 426 -10.26 9.06 -23.95
C VAL A 426 -9.98 7.74 -23.24
N LYS A 427 -10.21 6.61 -23.92
CA LYS A 427 -9.97 5.25 -23.43
C LYS A 427 -8.51 5.04 -23.02
N ARG A 428 -7.58 5.44 -23.89
CA ARG A 428 -6.12 5.40 -23.64
C ARG A 428 -5.72 6.30 -22.48
N HIS A 429 -6.19 7.54 -22.44
CA HIS A 429 -5.86 8.53 -21.41
C HIS A 429 -6.32 8.08 -20.00
N GLY A 430 -7.54 7.54 -19.92
CA GLY A 430 -8.05 6.94 -18.69
C GLY A 430 -7.45 5.57 -18.36
N ARG A 431 -6.67 4.95 -19.25
CA ARG A 431 -6.13 3.59 -19.09
C ARG A 431 -7.23 2.56 -18.80
N TRP A 432 -8.34 2.65 -19.52
CA TRP A 432 -9.43 1.68 -19.40
C TRP A 432 -9.23 0.52 -20.37
N LYS A 433 -9.36 -0.72 -19.87
CA LYS A 433 -9.24 -1.93 -20.68
C LYS A 433 -10.48 -2.20 -21.54
N CYS A 434 -11.68 -1.83 -21.04
CA CYS A 434 -12.95 -2.04 -21.71
C CYS A 434 -13.87 -0.83 -21.57
N ASP A 435 -14.84 -0.72 -22.46
CA ASP A 435 -15.73 0.45 -22.55
C ASP A 435 -16.68 0.53 -21.37
N THR A 436 -17.18 -0.60 -20.85
CA THR A 436 -17.98 -0.63 -19.62
C THR A 436 -17.27 0.04 -18.43
N SER A 437 -15.94 -0.13 -18.32
CA SER A 437 -15.17 0.52 -17.25
C SER A 437 -14.99 2.02 -17.47
N LYS A 438 -15.00 2.47 -18.71
CA LYS A 438 -14.92 3.88 -19.13
C LYS A 438 -16.28 4.56 -18.93
N ASP A 439 -17.35 3.98 -19.45
CA ASP A 439 -18.73 4.50 -19.38
C ASP A 439 -19.22 4.68 -17.94
N MET A 440 -18.72 3.86 -17.00
CA MET A 440 -19.02 4.03 -15.57
C MET A 440 -18.56 5.37 -14.98
N TYR A 441 -17.58 6.04 -15.59
CA TYR A 441 -17.07 7.35 -15.17
C TYR A 441 -17.66 8.53 -15.94
N ILE A 442 -18.30 8.28 -17.07
CA ILE A 442 -18.85 9.34 -17.92
C ILE A 442 -20.30 9.58 -17.50
N VAL A 443 -20.66 10.85 -17.34
CA VAL A 443 -22.04 11.27 -17.09
C VAL A 443 -22.50 12.10 -18.28
N ASP A 444 -23.42 11.54 -19.07
CA ASP A 444 -23.92 12.24 -20.25
C ASP A 444 -24.68 13.51 -19.87
N GLN A 445 -24.37 14.59 -20.59
CA GLN A 445 -25.10 15.85 -20.49
C GLN A 445 -26.58 15.62 -20.80
N ILE A 446 -27.46 16.34 -20.11
CA ILE A 446 -28.91 16.23 -20.32
C ILE A 446 -29.25 16.53 -21.79
N SER A 447 -28.61 17.54 -22.39
CA SER A 447 -28.76 17.87 -23.81
C SER A 447 -28.43 16.69 -24.74
N SER A 448 -27.32 15.99 -24.50
CA SER A 448 -26.93 14.80 -25.28
C SER A 448 -27.91 13.63 -25.10
N ARG A 449 -28.55 13.50 -23.94
CA ARG A 449 -29.58 12.47 -23.72
C ARG A 449 -30.91 12.86 -24.36
N LEU A 450 -31.26 14.14 -24.35
CA LEU A 450 -32.46 14.67 -24.98
C LEU A 450 -32.37 14.65 -26.50
N SER A 451 -31.16 14.75 -27.08
CA SER A 451 -30.98 14.73 -28.54
C SER A 451 -31.56 13.46 -29.17
N VAL A 452 -31.52 12.32 -28.48
CA VAL A 452 -32.11 11.05 -28.94
C VAL A 452 -33.59 11.23 -29.22
N SER A 453 -34.36 11.77 -28.26
CA SER A 453 -35.79 12.00 -28.44
C SER A 453 -36.09 13.20 -29.33
N GLN A 454 -35.25 14.25 -29.29
CA GLN A 454 -35.41 15.43 -30.16
C GLN A 454 -35.27 15.07 -31.65
N GLN A 455 -34.35 14.15 -31.98
CA GLN A 455 -34.17 13.66 -33.35
C GLN A 455 -35.33 12.82 -33.87
N LEU A 456 -36.20 12.30 -32.98
CA LEU A 456 -37.41 11.59 -33.40
C LEU A 456 -38.48 12.54 -33.95
N GLY A 457 -38.38 13.85 -33.68
CA GLY A 457 -39.32 14.86 -34.18
C GLY A 457 -40.76 14.70 -33.66
N LEU A 458 -40.92 14.12 -32.46
CA LEU A 458 -42.22 13.87 -31.81
C LEU A 458 -42.66 15.02 -30.91
#